data_AF-A0A6B8KCD4-F1
#
_entry.id   AF-A0A6B8KCD4-F1
#
_cell.length_a   1.000
_cell.length_b   1.000
_cell.length_c   1.000
_cell.angle_alpha   90.00
_cell.angle_beta   90.00
_cell.angle_gamma   90.00
#
_symmetry.space_group_name_H-M   'P 1'
#
loop_
_entity.id
_entity.type
_entity.pdbx_description
1 polymer ?
#
loop_
_entity_poly.entity_id
_entity_poly.type
_entity_poly.pdbx_seq_one_letter_code
_entity_poly.pdbx_strand_id
1 'polypeptide(L)'
;MATDLIRYDLIVQDAMRGVMRKVLGEVAAMGALPGEHHFTISFRTDAPGVKISRRLAQQWPQEMTIILQHQYSNLSVDDQGFGVTLSFRSIPENLYIPFAAVTVFSDPSVEFGFKFNLEDERGEPEEQQPAKRPGPSLVRPDQDYEAPAAPPAPAPQKSEAASEPDAAAASADGDKIVSIDAFRKKT
;
A
#
# COMPACT_ATOMS: atom_id res chain seq x y z
N MET A 1 -14.80 27.57 -18.49
CA MET A 1 -14.70 26.28 -17.80
C MET A 1 -13.43 25.63 -18.30
N ALA A 2 -12.44 25.41 -17.44
CA ALA A 2 -11.20 24.77 -17.86
C ALA A 2 -11.50 23.29 -18.11
N THR A 3 -11.64 22.92 -19.38
CA THR A 3 -11.44 21.53 -19.80
C THR A 3 -10.04 21.17 -19.35
N ASP A 4 -9.93 20.31 -18.34
CA ASP A 4 -8.64 19.81 -17.88
C ASP A 4 -8.02 19.03 -19.05
N LEU A 5 -7.12 19.69 -19.78
CA LEU A 5 -6.56 19.19 -21.04
C LEU A 5 -5.63 17.99 -20.81
N ILE A 6 -5.21 17.79 -19.57
CA ILE A 6 -4.44 16.63 -19.12
C ILE A 6 -5.33 15.93 -18.10
N ARG A 7 -5.83 14.74 -18.44
CA ARG A 7 -6.62 13.90 -17.53
C ARG A 7 -5.71 13.29 -16.48
N TYR A 8 -5.22 14.10 -15.55
CA TYR A 8 -4.34 13.67 -14.45
C TYR A 8 -4.97 12.53 -13.65
N ASP A 9 -6.29 12.56 -13.48
CA ASP A 9 -7.03 11.49 -12.79
C ASP A 9 -6.79 10.13 -13.43
N LEU A 10 -6.84 10.03 -14.76
CA LEU A 10 -6.59 8.78 -15.49
C LEU A 10 -5.13 8.34 -15.35
N ILE A 11 -4.18 9.27 -15.40
CA ILE A 11 -2.75 8.96 -15.27
C ILE A 11 -2.44 8.43 -13.87
N VAL A 12 -3.00 9.06 -12.83
CA VAL A 12 -2.83 8.63 -11.43
C VAL A 12 -3.49 7.27 -11.20
N GLN A 13 -4.68 7.05 -11.75
CA GLN A 13 -5.35 5.75 -11.68
C GLN A 13 -4.51 4.64 -12.33
N ASP A 14 -3.97 4.87 -13.53
CA ASP A 14 -3.11 3.89 -14.20
C ASP A 14 -1.82 3.61 -13.41
N ALA A 15 -1.19 4.65 -12.84
CA ALA A 15 -0.04 4.50 -11.96
C ALA A 15 -0.39 3.66 -10.71
N MET A 16 -1.55 3.88 -10.09
CA MET A 16 -2.04 3.10 -8.95
C MET A 16 -2.34 1.65 -9.33
N ARG A 17 -2.90 1.39 -10.52
CA ARG A 17 -3.06 0.02 -11.07
C ARG A 17 -1.69 -0.66 -11.22
N GLY A 18 -0.67 0.08 -11.63
CA GLY A 18 0.72 -0.40 -11.69
C GLY A 18 1.28 -0.80 -10.32
N VAL A 19 1.00 -0.01 -9.27
CA VAL A 19 1.38 -0.34 -7.89
C VAL A 19 0.71 -1.65 -7.45
N MET A 20 -0.60 -1.79 -7.68
CA MET A 20 -1.34 -3.01 -7.35
C MET A 20 -0.73 -4.24 -8.03
N ARG A 21 -0.40 -4.14 -9.33
CA ARG A 21 0.24 -5.23 -10.08
C ARG A 21 1.57 -5.64 -9.45
N LYS A 22 2.40 -4.68 -9.07
CA LYS A 22 3.70 -4.93 -8.45
C LYS A 22 3.56 -5.63 -7.10
N VAL A 23 2.66 -5.13 -6.24
CA VAL A 23 2.41 -5.70 -4.91
C VAL A 23 1.89 -7.14 -5.01
N LEU A 24 0.87 -7.37 -5.85
CA LEU A 24 0.33 -8.72 -6.07
C LEU A 24 1.36 -9.65 -6.70
N GLY A 25 2.20 -9.15 -7.62
CA GLY A 25 3.28 -9.92 -8.24
C GLY A 25 4.35 -10.36 -7.24
N GLU A 26 4.76 -9.46 -6.33
CA GLU A 26 5.69 -9.80 -5.24
C GLU A 26 5.10 -10.86 -4.31
N VAL A 27 3.82 -10.74 -3.95
CA VAL A 27 3.11 -11.73 -3.12
C VAL A 27 2.95 -13.07 -3.83
N ALA A 28 2.66 -13.07 -5.13
CA ALA A 28 2.60 -14.29 -5.93
C ALA A 28 3.97 -14.99 -6.02
N ALA A 29 5.05 -14.23 -6.14
CA ALA A 29 6.41 -14.75 -6.17
C ALA A 29 6.86 -15.34 -4.82
N MET A 30 6.48 -14.70 -3.71
CA MET A 30 6.75 -15.21 -2.36
C MET A 30 5.81 -16.36 -1.96
N GLY A 31 4.63 -16.46 -2.58
CA GLY A 31 3.61 -17.48 -2.29
C GLY A 31 2.83 -17.24 -1.01
N ALA A 32 3.15 -16.20 -0.23
CA ALA A 32 2.46 -15.82 1.00
C ALA A 32 2.50 -14.30 1.20
N LEU A 33 1.46 -13.73 1.80
CA LEU A 33 1.51 -12.36 2.30
C LEU A 33 2.44 -12.34 3.54
N PRO A 34 3.43 -11.44 3.59
CA PRO A 34 4.25 -11.26 4.78
C PRO A 34 3.42 -10.68 5.93
N GLY A 35 3.68 -11.10 7.17
CA GLY A 35 3.08 -10.51 8.36
C GLY A 35 1.55 -10.61 8.44
N GLU A 36 0.92 -9.52 8.88
CA GLU A 36 -0.54 -9.39 9.02
C GLU A 36 -1.21 -8.69 7.83
N HIS A 37 -0.49 -8.50 6.72
CA HIS A 37 -1.03 -7.86 5.52
C HIS A 37 -2.18 -8.69 4.94
N HIS A 38 -3.26 -8.03 4.54
CA HIS A 38 -4.37 -8.66 3.81
C HIS A 38 -5.01 -7.67 2.85
N PHE A 39 -5.33 -8.13 1.64
CA PHE A 39 -5.91 -7.25 0.63
C PHE A 39 -7.41 -7.43 0.53
N THR A 40 -8.14 -6.34 0.73
CA THR A 40 -9.54 -6.24 0.39
C THR A 40 -9.66 -5.68 -1.02
N ILE A 41 -10.12 -6.50 -1.94
CA ILE A 41 -10.26 -6.13 -3.36
C ILE A 41 -11.73 -6.21 -3.75
N SER A 42 -12.29 -5.09 -4.17
CA SER A 42 -13.62 -5.04 -4.79
C SER A 42 -13.48 -4.88 -6.29
N PHE A 43 -14.28 -5.62 -7.05
CA PHE A 43 -14.27 -5.60 -8.50
C PHE A 43 -15.67 -5.79 -9.06
N ARG A 44 -15.88 -5.26 -10.26
CA ARG A 44 -17.11 -5.43 -11.02
C ARG A 44 -17.17 -6.83 -11.64
N THR A 45 -18.21 -7.58 -11.31
CA THR A 45 -18.39 -8.95 -11.85
C THR A 45 -18.90 -8.95 -13.29
N ASP A 46 -19.44 -7.83 -13.75
CA ASP A 46 -19.93 -7.60 -15.12
C ASP A 46 -18.86 -7.06 -16.08
N ALA A 47 -17.65 -6.76 -15.58
CA ALA A 47 -16.57 -6.23 -16.39
C ALA A 47 -16.00 -7.27 -17.37
N PRO A 48 -15.53 -6.84 -18.57
CA PRO A 48 -14.98 -7.75 -19.56
C PRO A 48 -13.71 -8.45 -19.04
N GLY A 49 -13.62 -9.75 -19.28
CA GLY A 49 -12.46 -10.56 -18.91
C GLY A 49 -12.51 -11.18 -17.51
N VAL A 50 -13.47 -10.79 -16.66
CA VAL A 50 -13.69 -11.44 -15.36
C VAL A 50 -14.18 -12.87 -15.57
N LYS A 51 -13.52 -13.84 -14.93
CA LYS A 51 -13.96 -15.25 -14.90
C LYS A 51 -14.26 -15.64 -13.46
N ILE A 52 -15.53 -15.86 -13.19
CA ILE A 52 -16.05 -16.35 -11.91
C ILE A 52 -17.07 -17.46 -12.18
N SER A 53 -17.32 -18.33 -11.21
CA SER A 53 -18.35 -19.36 -11.39
C SER A 53 -19.73 -18.74 -11.55
N ARG A 54 -20.60 -19.41 -12.32
CA ARG A 54 -22.00 -18.99 -12.53
C ARG A 54 -22.75 -18.74 -11.23
N ARG A 55 -22.44 -19.53 -10.18
CA ARG A 55 -23.03 -19.38 -8.84
C ARG A 55 -22.69 -18.03 -8.20
N LEU A 56 -21.42 -17.62 -8.23
CA LEU A 56 -20.98 -16.33 -7.70
C LEU A 56 -21.55 -15.19 -8.54
N ALA A 57 -21.51 -15.29 -9.87
CA ALA A 57 -22.05 -14.26 -10.77
C ALA A 57 -23.56 -14.01 -10.55
N GLN A 58 -24.33 -15.05 -10.24
CA GLN A 58 -25.76 -14.91 -9.92
C GLN A 58 -26.01 -14.30 -8.54
N GLN A 59 -25.14 -14.60 -7.57
CA GLN A 59 -25.27 -14.09 -6.21
C GLN A 59 -24.78 -12.63 -6.08
N TRP A 60 -23.77 -12.25 -6.87
CA TRP A 60 -23.18 -10.92 -6.91
C TRP A 60 -23.08 -10.42 -8.37
N PRO A 61 -24.17 -9.88 -8.94
CA PRO A 61 -24.23 -9.52 -10.37
C PRO A 61 -23.66 -8.14 -10.74
N GLN A 62 -23.26 -7.33 -9.75
CA GLN A 62 -22.76 -5.97 -9.98
C GLN A 62 -21.33 -5.81 -9.46
N GLU A 63 -21.13 -6.06 -8.17
CA GLU A 63 -19.82 -5.92 -7.53
C GLU A 63 -19.62 -7.05 -6.54
N MET A 64 -18.37 -7.51 -6.44
CA MET A 64 -17.95 -8.53 -5.50
C MET A 64 -16.68 -8.06 -4.80
N THR A 65 -16.64 -8.24 -3.48
CA THR A 65 -15.46 -7.98 -2.65
C THR A 65 -14.87 -9.30 -2.17
N ILE A 66 -13.57 -9.46 -2.38
CA ILE A 66 -12.77 -10.59 -1.91
C ILE A 66 -11.72 -10.12 -0.92
N ILE A 67 -11.34 -10.99 0.01
CA ILE A 67 -10.28 -10.73 0.98
C ILE A 67 -9.19 -11.78 0.78
N LEU A 68 -8.00 -11.33 0.43
CA LEU A 68 -6.79 -12.14 0.29
C LEU A 68 -6.02 -12.06 1.61
N GLN A 69 -6.20 -13.08 2.46
CA GLN A 69 -5.52 -13.21 3.74
C GLN A 69 -4.76 -14.55 3.81
N HIS A 70 -5.25 -15.54 4.56
CA HIS A 70 -4.57 -16.83 4.73
C HIS A 70 -5.20 -17.96 3.90
N GLN A 71 -6.47 -17.84 3.54
CA GLN A 71 -7.23 -18.89 2.85
C GLN A 71 -7.34 -18.66 1.35
N TYR A 72 -6.20 -18.39 0.70
CA TYR A 72 -6.10 -18.34 -0.75
C TYR A 72 -5.05 -19.33 -1.24
N SER A 73 -5.16 -19.73 -2.49
CA SER A 73 -4.19 -20.63 -3.12
C SER A 73 -4.10 -20.34 -4.60
N ASN A 74 -3.01 -20.78 -5.24
CA ASN A 74 -2.81 -20.66 -6.67
C ASN A 74 -2.96 -19.21 -7.18
N LEU A 75 -2.37 -18.25 -6.44
CA LEU A 75 -2.30 -16.87 -6.86
C LEU A 75 -1.33 -16.76 -8.05
N SER A 76 -1.86 -16.42 -9.23
CA SER A 76 -1.08 -16.16 -10.44
C SER A 76 -1.32 -14.73 -10.88
N VAL A 77 -0.27 -14.00 -11.24
CA VAL A 77 -0.38 -12.60 -11.68
C VAL A 77 0.18 -12.47 -13.08
N ASP A 78 -0.63 -11.92 -13.98
CA ASP A 78 -0.29 -11.62 -15.37
C ASP A 78 -0.27 -10.10 -15.59
N ASP A 79 0.12 -9.64 -16.78
CA ASP A 79 0.04 -8.22 -17.13
C ASP A 79 -1.39 -7.67 -17.12
N GLN A 80 -2.37 -8.51 -17.48
CA GLN A 80 -3.77 -8.12 -17.65
C GLN A 80 -4.59 -8.22 -16.35
N GLY A 81 -4.19 -9.07 -15.41
CA GLY A 81 -4.98 -9.37 -14.22
C GLY A 81 -4.32 -10.40 -13.32
N PHE A 82 -5.10 -10.95 -12.40
CA PHE A 82 -4.64 -12.01 -11.51
C PHE A 82 -5.69 -13.12 -11.39
N GLY A 83 -5.20 -14.35 -11.23
CA GLY A 83 -5.97 -15.53 -10.93
C GLY A 83 -5.77 -15.95 -9.48
N VAL A 84 -6.83 -16.37 -8.78
CA VAL A 84 -6.72 -16.88 -7.42
C VAL A 84 -7.81 -17.91 -7.13
N THR A 85 -7.47 -18.92 -6.35
CA THR A 85 -8.43 -19.87 -5.80
C THR A 85 -8.80 -19.47 -4.37
N LEU A 86 -10.10 -19.26 -4.13
CA LEU A 86 -10.67 -18.90 -2.83
C LEU A 86 -11.79 -19.87 -2.46
N SER A 87 -11.99 -20.11 -1.17
CA SER A 87 -13.05 -20.99 -0.68
C SER A 87 -14.31 -20.20 -0.33
N PHE A 88 -15.40 -20.42 -1.06
CA PHE A 88 -16.71 -19.83 -0.79
C PHE A 88 -17.67 -20.88 -0.24
N ARG A 89 -18.04 -20.74 1.04
CA ARG A 89 -18.88 -21.71 1.75
C ARG A 89 -18.30 -23.14 1.65
N SER A 90 -17.01 -23.28 1.92
CA SER A 90 -16.25 -24.54 1.85
C SER A 90 -16.11 -25.16 0.45
N ILE A 91 -16.44 -24.43 -0.61
CA ILE A 91 -16.22 -24.88 -1.99
C ILE A 91 -15.09 -24.03 -2.59
N PRO A 92 -13.99 -24.65 -3.05
CA PRO A 92 -12.93 -23.92 -3.72
C PRO A 92 -13.43 -23.43 -5.09
N GLU A 93 -13.28 -22.14 -5.33
CA GLU A 93 -13.61 -21.52 -6.61
C GLU A 93 -12.38 -20.79 -7.15
N ASN A 94 -12.16 -20.91 -8.46
CA ASN A 94 -11.09 -20.22 -9.15
C ASN A 94 -11.64 -18.95 -9.80
N LEU A 95 -11.01 -17.82 -9.52
CA LEU A 95 -11.39 -16.50 -9.98
C LEU A 95 -10.26 -15.93 -10.82
N TYR A 96 -10.61 -15.32 -11.94
CA TYR A 96 -9.70 -14.50 -12.73
C TYR A 96 -10.25 -13.09 -12.82
N ILE A 97 -9.48 -12.11 -12.35
CA ILE A 97 -9.89 -10.72 -12.21
C ILE A 97 -8.90 -9.84 -12.98
N PRO A 98 -9.30 -9.24 -14.11
CA PRO A 98 -8.52 -8.23 -14.80
C PRO A 98 -8.29 -7.02 -13.89
N PHE A 99 -7.12 -6.40 -13.94
CA PHE A 99 -6.86 -5.22 -13.12
C PHE A 99 -7.85 -4.11 -13.43
N ALA A 100 -8.21 -3.93 -14.71
CA ALA A 100 -9.22 -2.98 -15.17
C ALA A 100 -10.55 -3.09 -14.40
N ALA A 101 -10.97 -4.31 -14.03
CA ALA A 101 -12.23 -4.57 -13.35
C ALA A 101 -12.25 -4.20 -11.85
N VAL A 102 -11.09 -3.92 -11.25
CA VAL A 102 -10.97 -3.57 -9.82
C VAL A 102 -11.50 -2.16 -9.58
N THR A 103 -12.43 -2.03 -8.63
CA THR A 103 -13.01 -0.76 -8.15
C THR A 103 -12.36 -0.29 -6.87
N VAL A 104 -12.00 -1.19 -5.97
CA VAL A 104 -11.40 -0.84 -4.68
C VAL A 104 -10.28 -1.79 -4.36
N PHE A 105 -9.18 -1.26 -3.87
CA PHE A 105 -8.10 -2.05 -3.29
C PHE A 105 -7.71 -1.39 -1.96
N SER A 106 -7.65 -2.18 -0.89
CA SER A 106 -7.23 -1.68 0.42
C SER A 106 -6.48 -2.75 1.20
N ASP A 107 -5.47 -2.32 1.94
CA ASP A 107 -4.78 -3.09 2.97
C ASP A 107 -5.05 -2.44 4.34
N PRO A 108 -5.96 -3.02 5.16
CA PRO A 108 -6.30 -2.49 6.47
C PRO A 108 -5.13 -2.47 7.46
N SER A 109 -4.09 -3.29 7.24
CA SER A 109 -2.97 -3.42 8.18
C SER A 109 -2.07 -2.19 8.21
N VAL A 110 -2.11 -1.37 7.14
CA VAL A 110 -1.37 -0.11 7.03
C VAL A 110 -2.27 1.07 6.65
N GLU A 111 -3.60 0.91 6.80
CA GLU A 111 -4.63 1.89 6.39
C GLU A 111 -4.43 2.42 4.96
N PHE A 112 -3.92 1.56 4.07
CA PHE A 112 -3.66 1.92 2.69
C PHE A 112 -4.83 1.51 1.82
N GLY A 113 -5.20 2.33 0.83
CA GLY A 113 -6.20 1.94 -0.14
C GLY A 113 -6.53 3.02 -1.14
N PHE A 114 -7.09 2.59 -2.26
CA PHE A 114 -7.54 3.45 -3.35
C PHE A 114 -8.83 2.91 -3.95
N LYS A 115 -9.59 3.84 -4.54
CA LYS A 115 -10.81 3.55 -5.30
C LYS A 115 -10.60 4.01 -6.73
N PHE A 116 -10.99 3.18 -7.67
CA PHE A 116 -10.97 3.45 -9.10
C PHE A 116 -12.39 3.75 -9.58
N ASN A 117 -12.53 4.77 -10.43
CA ASN A 117 -13.77 5.06 -11.14
C ASN A 117 -13.70 4.41 -12.53
N LEU A 118 -14.44 3.33 -12.74
CA LEU A 118 -14.57 2.69 -14.06
C LEU A 118 -15.34 3.54 -15.09
N GLU A 119 -16.09 4.55 -14.63
CA GLU A 119 -16.86 5.46 -15.50
C GLU A 119 -15.96 6.48 -16.20
N ASP A 120 -14.92 6.96 -15.51
CA ASP A 120 -13.94 7.92 -16.05
C ASP A 120 -13.14 7.36 -17.23
N GLU A 121 -12.89 6.04 -17.25
CA GLU A 121 -12.14 5.34 -18.29
C GLU A 121 -12.91 5.15 -19.61
N ARG A 122 -14.25 5.26 -19.59
CA ARG A 122 -15.10 5.09 -20.79
C ARG A 122 -15.38 6.36 -21.58
N GLY A 123 -14.82 7.50 -21.18
CA GLY A 123 -14.83 8.72 -21.99
C GLY A 123 -16.22 9.31 -22.23
N GLU A 124 -17.19 9.05 -21.36
CA GLU A 124 -18.46 9.76 -21.36
C GLU A 124 -18.30 11.07 -20.56
N PRO A 125 -18.75 12.23 -21.08
CA PRO A 125 -18.63 13.50 -20.36
C PRO A 125 -19.60 13.50 -19.17
N GLU A 126 -19.07 13.35 -17.97
CA GLU A 126 -19.87 13.37 -16.74
C GLU A 126 -20.35 14.80 -16.42
N GLU A 127 -21.67 14.97 -16.33
CA GLU A 127 -22.31 16.18 -15.84
C GLU A 127 -22.10 16.28 -14.32
N GLN A 128 -21.28 17.25 -13.93
CA GLN A 128 -20.72 17.41 -12.59
C GLN A 128 -21.82 17.51 -11.50
N GLN A 129 -21.94 16.50 -10.66
CA GLN A 129 -22.54 16.65 -9.32
C GLN A 129 -21.45 16.91 -8.27
N PRO A 130 -21.64 17.88 -7.36
CA PRO A 130 -20.57 18.33 -6.48
C PRO A 130 -20.38 17.36 -5.30
N ALA A 131 -19.45 16.41 -5.43
CA ALA A 131 -18.97 15.64 -4.29
C ALA A 131 -18.08 16.53 -3.41
N LYS A 132 -18.55 16.80 -2.17
CA LYS A 132 -17.74 17.40 -1.10
C LYS A 132 -16.49 16.56 -0.89
N ARG A 133 -15.32 17.11 -1.22
CA ARG A 133 -14.02 16.51 -0.91
C ARG A 133 -13.75 16.64 0.60
N PRO A 134 -13.61 15.56 1.38
CA PRO A 134 -12.77 15.64 2.57
C PRO A 134 -11.31 15.63 2.09
N GLY A 135 -10.59 16.72 2.31
CA GLY A 135 -9.16 16.75 2.06
C GLY A 135 -8.41 15.75 2.96
N PRO A 136 -7.22 15.29 2.56
CA PRO A 136 -6.40 14.45 3.44
C PRO A 136 -6.00 15.26 4.67
N SER A 137 -6.55 14.91 5.83
CA SER A 137 -6.11 15.42 7.12
C SER A 137 -4.83 14.68 7.49
N LEU A 138 -3.68 15.32 7.23
CA LEU A 138 -2.42 14.91 7.84
C LEU A 138 -2.52 15.22 9.33
N VAL A 139 -3.03 14.27 10.11
CA VAL A 139 -2.89 14.27 11.56
C VAL A 139 -1.39 14.11 11.82
N ARG A 140 -0.75 15.20 12.27
CA ARG A 140 0.57 15.13 12.88
C ARG A 140 0.46 14.19 14.08
N PRO A 141 1.37 13.22 14.26
CA PRO A 141 1.48 12.57 15.54
C PRO A 141 2.00 13.62 16.53
N ASP A 142 1.11 14.20 17.32
CA ASP A 142 1.48 14.82 18.58
C ASP A 142 2.05 13.69 19.45
N GLN A 143 3.38 13.59 19.43
CA GLN A 143 4.12 12.70 20.30
C GLN A 143 4.08 13.27 21.70
N ASP A 144 3.03 12.95 22.44
CA ASP A 144 3.07 12.92 23.91
C ASP A 144 3.96 11.75 24.31
N TYR A 145 5.26 11.98 24.26
CA TYR A 145 6.23 11.15 24.96
C TYR A 145 6.06 11.38 26.45
N GLU A 146 5.18 10.59 27.05
CA GLU A 146 5.14 10.40 28.49
C GLU A 146 6.51 9.86 28.92
N ALA A 147 7.25 10.67 29.66
CA ALA A 147 8.60 10.36 30.14
C ALA A 147 8.57 9.10 31.02
N PRO A 148 9.29 8.01 30.67
CA PRO A 148 9.37 6.87 31.55
C PRO A 148 10.21 7.22 32.78
N ALA A 149 9.62 6.96 33.94
CA ALA A 149 10.14 7.23 35.27
C ALA A 149 11.54 6.65 35.50
N ALA A 150 12.34 7.43 36.23
CA ALA A 150 13.69 7.09 36.68
C ALA A 150 13.75 5.77 37.48
N PRO A 151 14.74 4.90 37.24
CA PRO A 151 15.13 3.89 38.21
C PRO A 151 16.07 4.49 39.28
N PRO A 152 15.97 4.07 40.55
CA PRO A 152 16.78 4.60 41.65
C PRO A 152 18.21 4.06 41.63
N ALA A 153 19.15 4.90 42.08
CA ALA A 153 20.55 4.57 42.30
C ALA A 153 20.75 3.50 43.39
N PRO A 154 21.87 2.77 43.32
CA PRO A 154 22.72 2.59 44.48
C PRO A 154 24.17 3.02 44.21
N ALA A 155 24.79 3.63 45.23
CA ALA A 155 26.15 4.16 45.25
C ALA A 155 27.21 3.09 45.65
N PRO A 156 28.47 3.44 45.95
CA PRO A 156 29.64 3.39 45.06
C PRO A 156 30.70 2.36 45.52
N GLN A 157 31.51 1.82 44.60
CA GLN A 157 32.80 1.19 44.99
C GLN A 157 33.94 1.55 44.03
N LYS A 158 35.02 1.98 44.67
CA LYS A 158 36.32 2.43 44.17
C LYS A 158 37.25 1.24 44.04
N SER A 159 38.08 1.18 42.98
CA SER A 159 39.47 0.65 43.01
C SER A 159 40.17 0.88 41.67
N GLU A 160 41.35 1.49 41.77
CA GLU A 160 42.33 1.83 40.74
C GLU A 160 43.00 0.60 40.10
N ALA A 161 43.46 0.71 38.84
CA ALA A 161 44.87 0.59 38.46
C ALA A 161 45.06 0.67 36.94
N ALA A 162 46.13 1.36 36.56
CA ALA A 162 46.54 1.78 35.22
C ALA A 162 47.09 0.65 34.32
N SER A 163 46.95 0.81 33.00
CA SER A 163 48.06 0.71 32.03
C SER A 163 47.63 1.16 30.62
N GLU A 164 48.25 2.22 30.11
CA GLU A 164 48.49 2.49 28.68
C GLU A 164 49.92 1.99 28.34
N PRO A 165 50.40 1.96 27.07
CA PRO A 165 49.75 2.28 25.78
C PRO A 165 49.99 1.21 24.68
N ASP A 166 49.36 1.32 23.50
CA ASP A 166 50.08 1.45 22.20
C ASP A 166 49.14 1.74 21.02
N ALA A 167 49.73 2.48 20.08
CA ALA A 167 49.30 3.12 18.83
C ALA A 167 48.26 2.46 17.89
N ALA A 168 47.31 3.31 17.49
CA ALA A 168 46.97 3.74 16.12
C ALA A 168 46.91 2.72 14.96
N ALA A 169 45.73 2.59 14.34
CA ALA A 169 45.38 3.25 13.07
C ALA A 169 44.20 2.54 12.37
N ALA A 170 43.13 3.29 12.03
CA ALA A 170 42.57 3.37 10.67
C ALA A 170 41.15 3.98 10.68
N SER A 171 41.11 5.23 10.21
CA SER A 171 40.09 5.80 9.31
C SER A 171 38.65 5.96 9.81
N ALA A 172 38.39 7.16 10.34
CA ALA A 172 37.10 7.86 10.23
C ALA A 172 37.29 9.06 9.28
N ASP A 173 36.45 9.12 8.23
CA ASP A 173 35.87 10.34 7.61
C ASP A 173 35.00 9.80 6.45
N GLY A 174 33.69 9.67 6.56
CA GLY A 174 32.77 10.70 7.06
C GLY A 174 32.36 11.58 5.89
N ASP A 175 31.55 11.01 5.00
CA ASP A 175 30.93 11.67 3.85
C ASP A 175 30.40 13.06 4.23
N LYS A 176 30.95 14.12 3.63
CA LYS A 176 30.55 15.52 3.87
C LYS A 176 29.21 15.78 3.20
N ILE A 177 28.13 15.50 3.93
CA ILE A 177 26.79 15.96 3.60
C ILE A 177 26.76 17.49 3.79
N VAL A 178 26.74 18.21 2.68
CA VAL A 178 26.61 19.66 2.66
C VAL A 178 25.20 20.02 3.11
N SER A 179 25.07 20.49 4.36
CA SER A 179 23.82 21.03 4.88
C SER A 179 23.30 22.16 3.97
N ILE A 180 22.09 21.95 3.47
CA ILE A 180 21.35 22.83 2.54
C ILE A 180 20.99 24.20 3.11
N ASP A 181 21.44 24.49 4.34
CA ASP A 181 21.17 25.74 5.08
C ASP A 181 22.22 26.83 4.79
N ALA A 182 23.36 26.49 4.19
CA ALA A 182 24.39 27.45 3.80
C ALA A 182 24.04 28.28 2.54
N PHE A 183 22.93 27.99 1.85
CA PHE A 183 22.56 28.64 0.57
C PHE A 183 21.48 29.72 0.70
N ARG A 184 20.92 29.97 1.89
CA ARG A 184 19.74 30.84 2.04
C ARG A 184 20.01 32.26 2.55
N LYS A 185 21.27 32.70 2.59
CA LYS A 185 21.61 34.08 3.00
C LYS A 185 22.39 34.84 1.94
N LYS A 186 21.77 35.01 0.78
CA LYS A 186 22.15 36.09 -0.15
C LYS A 186 20.92 36.69 -0.81
N THR A 187 20.29 37.60 -0.09
CA THR A 187 19.50 38.71 -0.62
C THR A 187 19.71 39.89 0.32
#